data_AF-A0A562S6D8-F1
#
_entry.id   AF-A0A562S6D8-F1
#
_cell.length_a   1.000
_cell.length_b   1.000
_cell.length_c   1.000
_cell.angle_alpha   90.00
_cell.angle_beta   90.00
_cell.angle_gamma   90.00
#
_symmetry.space_group_name_H-M   'P 1'
#
loop_
_entity.id
_entity.type
_entity.pdbx_description
1 polymer ?
#
loop_
_entity_poly.entity_id
_entity_poly.type
_entity_poly.pdbx_seq_one_letter_code
_entity_poly.pdbx_strand_id
1 'polypeptide(L)'
;MIKYTGRLSVIVCLLGLLSGTGAIASDENRYTWHDGNRQRVTYLDPAIVAVFGENYEHSSARTALASDSSDVVATYRGVQILRVREDSSVKRQVQSADTGRKLSPVFRDGGEGGPVRALPGGVIIRLKPQIEAEDWFATEGLTLVRTIPVGDNTYLVASGPGLAALNLANEMHGHKDVVWAQPNWWRPRARR
;
A
#
# COMPACT_ATOMS: atom_id res chain seq x y z
N MET A 1 -29.75 28.19 47.31
CA MET A 1 -29.74 26.83 47.90
C MET A 1 -31.17 26.28 47.84
N ILE A 2 -31.50 25.56 46.76
CA ILE A 2 -32.79 24.87 46.56
C ILE A 2 -32.47 23.56 45.82
N LYS A 3 -32.88 22.42 46.40
CA LYS A 3 -32.77 21.07 45.85
C LYS A 3 -34.15 20.63 45.31
N TYR A 4 -34.19 20.08 44.09
CA TYR A 4 -35.23 19.17 43.54
C TYR A 4 -34.52 18.45 42.37
N THR A 5 -34.15 17.16 42.38
CA THR A 5 -34.88 15.89 42.56
C THR A 5 -35.85 15.58 41.41
N GLY A 6 -35.43 14.71 40.49
CA GLY A 6 -36.28 13.73 39.80
C GLY A 6 -36.54 13.96 38.31
N ARG A 7 -36.00 13.09 37.45
CA ARG A 7 -36.72 11.99 36.77
C ARG A 7 -35.84 11.31 35.73
N LEU A 8 -35.67 9.99 35.88
CA LEU A 8 -35.24 9.08 34.82
C LEU A 8 -36.26 9.13 33.68
N SER A 9 -35.79 9.33 32.44
CA SER A 9 -36.48 8.88 31.25
C SER A 9 -35.54 7.99 30.46
N VAL A 10 -35.79 6.68 30.59
CA VAL A 10 -35.24 5.65 29.72
C VAL A 10 -35.97 5.78 28.38
N ILE A 11 -35.25 6.17 27.32
CA ILE A 11 -35.74 6.03 25.95
C ILE A 11 -35.11 4.77 25.39
N VAL A 12 -35.91 3.70 25.38
CA VAL A 12 -35.69 2.54 24.53
C VAL A 12 -36.16 2.92 23.13
N CYS A 13 -35.23 3.12 22.20
CA CYS A 13 -35.54 3.10 20.77
C CYS A 13 -35.07 1.75 20.20
N LEU A 14 -36.04 0.85 20.08
CA LEU A 14 -35.91 -0.46 19.44
C LEU A 14 -36.67 -0.37 18.11
N LEU A 15 -35.94 -0.14 17.02
CA LEU A 15 -36.39 -0.16 15.62
C LEU A 15 -35.11 -0.11 14.76
N GLY A 16 -34.83 -0.97 13.80
CA GLY A 16 -35.46 -2.16 13.27
C GLY A 16 -34.45 -2.75 12.29
N LEU A 17 -34.48 -4.07 12.11
CA LEU A 17 -33.63 -4.80 11.16
C LEU A 17 -33.79 -4.27 9.73
N LEU A 18 -32.67 -3.90 9.12
CA LEU A 18 -32.44 -4.06 7.68
C LEU A 18 -31.04 -4.66 7.53
N SER A 19 -31.03 -5.95 7.20
CA SER A 19 -29.86 -6.73 6.83
C SER A 19 -29.26 -6.16 5.55
N GLY A 20 -28.33 -5.23 5.72
CA GLY A 20 -27.32 -4.92 4.72
C GLY A 20 -25.98 -5.38 5.26
N THR A 21 -25.59 -6.62 4.94
CA THR A 21 -24.21 -7.09 5.13
C THR A 21 -23.30 -6.38 4.13
N GLY A 22 -23.22 -5.06 4.21
CA GLY A 22 -22.05 -4.35 3.72
C GLY A 22 -20.96 -4.69 4.72
N ALA A 23 -19.99 -5.51 4.32
CA ALA A 23 -18.76 -5.63 5.07
C ALA A 23 -18.22 -4.20 5.23
N ILE A 24 -18.39 -3.63 6.41
CA ILE A 24 -17.66 -2.45 6.82
C ILE A 24 -16.22 -2.94 6.82
N ALA A 25 -15.48 -2.64 5.75
CA ALA A 25 -14.04 -2.78 5.75
C ALA A 25 -13.57 -2.09 7.03
N SER A 26 -13.03 -2.86 7.98
CA SER A 26 -12.57 -2.31 9.24
C SER A 26 -11.58 -1.19 8.93
N ASP A 27 -11.71 -0.05 9.61
CA ASP A 27 -10.83 1.13 9.43
C ASP A 27 -9.35 0.75 9.69
N GLU A 28 -9.11 -0.38 10.35
CA GLU A 28 -7.81 -1.03 10.60
C GLU A 28 -7.02 -1.36 9.32
N ASN A 29 -7.67 -1.48 8.16
CA ASN A 29 -7.01 -1.78 6.89
C ASN A 29 -6.92 -0.57 5.95
N ARG A 30 -7.27 0.63 6.42
CA ARG A 30 -7.31 1.83 5.60
C ARG A 30 -5.98 2.58 5.67
N TYR A 31 -5.41 2.87 4.50
CA TYR A 31 -4.16 3.61 4.36
C TYR A 31 -4.34 4.84 3.49
N THR A 32 -3.58 5.88 3.82
CA THR A 32 -3.50 7.11 3.03
C THR A 32 -2.18 7.14 2.27
N TRP A 33 -2.20 7.67 1.05
CA TRP A 33 -0.99 7.99 0.28
C TRP A 33 -1.22 9.24 -0.58
N HIS A 34 -0.15 9.82 -1.10
CA HIS A 34 -0.21 11.03 -1.92
C HIS A 34 0.12 10.75 -3.39
N ASP A 35 -0.77 11.18 -4.28
CA ASP A 35 -0.64 11.18 -5.75
C ASP A 35 -0.33 12.61 -6.19
N GLY A 36 0.96 12.97 -6.20
CA GLY A 36 1.39 14.37 -6.21
C GLY A 36 0.80 15.13 -5.02
N ASN A 37 -0.05 16.12 -5.28
CA ASN A 37 -0.72 16.92 -4.25
C ASN A 37 -2.08 16.37 -3.81
N ARG A 38 -2.51 15.21 -4.33
CA ARG A 38 -3.82 14.63 -4.02
C ARG A 38 -3.68 13.52 -2.99
N GLN A 39 -4.32 13.69 -1.85
CA GLN A 39 -4.48 12.60 -0.89
C GLN A 39 -5.41 11.52 -1.48
N ARG A 40 -5.03 10.27 -1.33
CA ARG A 40 -5.75 9.08 -1.80
C ARG A 40 -5.89 8.10 -0.64
N VAL A 41 -6.97 7.33 -0.69
CA VAL A 41 -7.23 6.24 0.27
C VAL A 41 -7.13 4.91 -0.47
N THR A 42 -6.49 3.94 0.17
CA THR A 42 -6.43 2.55 -0.30
C THR A 42 -6.65 1.61 0.89
N TYR A 43 -7.08 0.39 0.62
CA TYR A 43 -7.42 -0.59 1.65
C TYR A 43 -6.56 -1.83 1.49
N LEU A 44 -5.88 -2.24 2.55
CA LEU A 44 -5.11 -3.48 2.59
C LEU A 44 -6.07 -4.68 2.48
N ASP A 45 -5.77 -5.60 1.56
CA ASP A 45 -6.45 -6.90 1.46
C ASP A 45 -5.57 -7.96 2.14
N PRO A 46 -5.87 -8.35 3.40
CA PRO A 46 -5.00 -9.24 4.18
C PRO A 46 -4.98 -10.67 3.65
N ALA A 47 -5.89 -11.04 2.74
CA ALA A 47 -5.97 -12.37 2.17
C ALA A 47 -5.19 -12.49 0.85
N ILE A 48 -4.68 -11.38 0.30
CA ILE A 48 -4.09 -11.35 -1.04
C ILE A 48 -2.67 -10.77 -0.99
N VAL A 49 -1.75 -11.44 -1.68
CA VAL A 49 -0.35 -11.02 -1.80
C VAL A 49 0.08 -10.96 -3.26
N ALA A 50 0.92 -9.99 -3.58
CA ALA A 50 1.61 -9.89 -4.85
C ALA A 50 3.02 -10.45 -4.70
N VAL A 51 3.41 -11.31 -5.64
CA VAL A 51 4.76 -11.85 -5.77
C VAL A 51 5.40 -11.22 -7.00
N PHE A 52 6.47 -10.46 -6.79
CA PHE A 52 7.23 -9.81 -7.84
C PHE A 52 8.43 -10.67 -8.27
N GLY A 53 8.58 -10.87 -9.57
CA GLY A 53 9.80 -11.44 -10.15
C GLY A 53 10.99 -10.48 -10.04
N GLU A 54 12.21 -11.00 -10.17
CA GLU A 54 13.47 -10.22 -10.01
C GLU A 54 13.58 -9.01 -10.94
N ASN A 55 12.90 -9.06 -12.08
CA ASN A 55 12.81 -7.95 -13.02
C ASN A 55 11.35 -7.76 -13.44
N TYR A 56 10.41 -7.62 -12.49
CA TYR A 56 8.97 -7.62 -12.78
C TYR A 56 8.52 -6.60 -13.85
N GLU A 57 9.30 -5.54 -14.08
CA GLU A 57 9.07 -4.57 -15.17
C GLU A 57 9.33 -5.15 -16.57
N HIS A 58 10.22 -6.15 -16.68
CA HIS A 58 10.72 -6.70 -17.95
C HIS A 58 10.53 -8.22 -18.12
N SER A 59 10.44 -8.99 -17.04
CA SER A 59 10.44 -10.45 -17.05
C SER A 59 9.08 -11.08 -16.72
N SER A 60 8.95 -12.38 -16.99
CA SER A 60 7.87 -13.21 -16.45
C SER A 60 8.17 -13.56 -14.99
N ALA A 61 7.14 -13.57 -14.14
CA ALA A 61 7.29 -14.06 -12.78
C ALA A 61 7.61 -15.56 -12.83
N ARG A 62 8.68 -15.99 -12.15
CA ARG A 62 8.89 -17.39 -11.80
C ARG A 62 8.57 -17.56 -10.32
N THR A 63 7.63 -18.47 -10.05
CA THR A 63 7.03 -18.73 -8.74
C THR A 63 8.06 -19.08 -7.68
N ALA A 64 7.89 -18.57 -6.46
CA ALA A 64 8.65 -18.99 -5.27
C ALA A 64 7.79 -18.97 -3.98
N LEU A 65 6.53 -19.40 -4.05
CA LEU A 65 5.77 -19.73 -2.85
C LEU A 65 5.25 -21.17 -2.95
N ALA A 66 5.38 -21.92 -1.85
CA ALA A 66 4.96 -23.32 -1.79
C ALA A 66 3.44 -23.43 -2.01
N SER A 67 3.02 -24.35 -2.88
CA SER A 67 1.63 -24.54 -3.31
C SER A 67 0.65 -24.81 -2.15
N ASP A 68 1.16 -25.26 -1.00
CA ASP A 68 0.32 -25.62 0.15
C ASP A 68 -0.14 -24.40 0.97
N SER A 69 0.45 -23.23 0.74
CA SER A 69 0.18 -22.00 1.51
C SER A 69 -0.69 -20.98 0.78
N SER A 70 -0.89 -21.15 -0.53
CA SER A 70 -1.54 -20.13 -1.35
C SER A 70 -2.09 -20.67 -2.65
N ASP A 71 -3.17 -20.07 -3.13
CA ASP A 71 -3.78 -20.35 -4.42
C ASP A 71 -3.51 -19.18 -5.39
N VAL A 72 -3.10 -19.48 -6.63
CA VAL A 72 -2.88 -18.44 -7.65
C VAL A 72 -4.23 -17.88 -8.10
N VAL A 73 -4.44 -16.58 -7.89
CA VAL A 73 -5.67 -15.87 -8.29
C VAL A 73 -5.52 -15.25 -9.68
N ALA A 74 -4.35 -14.67 -9.96
CA ALA A 74 -4.06 -14.07 -11.25
C ALA A 74 -2.56 -14.05 -11.54
N THR A 75 -2.20 -14.06 -12.83
CA THR A 75 -0.81 -13.87 -13.28
C THR A 75 -0.75 -12.74 -14.31
N TYR A 76 0.12 -11.78 -14.03
CA TYR A 76 0.49 -10.67 -14.90
C TYR A 76 1.97 -10.80 -15.29
N ARG A 77 2.40 -10.00 -16.26
CA ARG A 77 3.83 -9.93 -16.63
C ARG A 77 4.63 -9.52 -15.39
N GLY A 78 5.48 -10.42 -14.92
CA GLY A 78 6.37 -10.17 -13.77
C GLY A 78 5.72 -10.25 -12.39
N VAL A 79 4.39 -10.44 -12.29
CA VAL A 79 3.68 -10.40 -11.00
C VAL A 79 2.63 -11.51 -10.91
N GLN A 80 2.65 -12.28 -9.81
CA GLN A 80 1.58 -13.21 -9.45
C GLN A 80 0.77 -12.64 -8.29
N ILE A 81 -0.54 -12.75 -8.37
CA ILE A 81 -1.45 -12.42 -7.28
C ILE A 81 -1.94 -13.73 -6.69
N LEU A 82 -1.68 -13.92 -5.40
CA LEU A 82 -1.98 -15.15 -4.68
C LEU A 82 -2.97 -14.86 -3.56
N ARG A 83 -3.92 -15.78 -3.37
CA ARG A 83 -4.73 -15.84 -2.16
C ARG A 83 -3.99 -16.69 -1.15
N VAL A 84 -3.82 -16.13 0.03
CA VAL A 84 -3.06 -16.75 1.11
C VAL A 84 -4.04 -17.41 2.08
N ARG A 85 -3.75 -18.65 2.48
CA ARG A 85 -4.58 -19.38 3.45
C ARG A 85 -4.38 -18.80 4.86
N GLU A 86 -5.45 -18.83 5.67
CA GLU A 86 -5.52 -18.19 7.00
C GLU A 86 -4.32 -18.51 7.91
N ASP A 87 -3.88 -19.77 7.94
CA ASP A 87 -2.82 -20.24 8.86
C ASP A 87 -1.42 -20.27 8.26
N SER A 88 -1.23 -19.71 7.07
CA SER A 88 0.07 -19.76 6.41
C SER A 88 1.10 -18.83 7.06
N SER A 89 2.37 -19.24 7.04
CA SER A 89 3.51 -18.39 7.41
C SER A 89 3.60 -17.14 6.51
N VAL A 90 3.12 -17.23 5.27
CA VAL A 90 3.07 -16.12 4.31
C VAL A 90 2.16 -14.99 4.81
N LYS A 91 0.99 -15.32 5.38
CA LYS A 91 0.06 -14.31 5.93
C LYS A 91 0.73 -13.52 7.04
N ARG A 92 1.41 -14.21 7.96
CA ARG A 92 2.17 -13.61 9.07
C ARG A 92 3.31 -12.72 8.55
N GLN A 93 4.05 -13.18 7.55
CA GLN A 93 5.14 -12.42 6.94
C GLN A 93 4.66 -11.13 6.25
N VAL A 94 3.52 -11.20 5.55
CA VAL A 94 2.91 -10.03 4.91
C VAL A 94 2.38 -9.03 5.92
N GLN A 95 1.77 -9.52 7.01
CA GLN A 95 1.28 -8.67 8.08
C GLN A 95 2.40 -8.02 8.90
N SER A 96 3.55 -8.68 9.07
CA SER A 96 4.69 -8.14 9.80
C SER A 96 5.49 -7.09 9.02
N ALA A 97 5.08 -6.77 7.78
CA ALA A 97 5.82 -5.91 6.83
C ALA A 97 7.26 -6.39 6.53
N ASP A 98 7.60 -7.62 6.92
CA ASP A 98 8.91 -8.26 6.68
C ASP A 98 8.82 -9.21 5.48
N THR A 99 8.40 -8.66 4.34
CA THR A 99 7.96 -9.44 3.19
C THR A 99 9.10 -9.96 2.31
N GLY A 100 10.36 -9.80 2.75
CA GLY A 100 11.52 -9.98 1.90
C GLY A 100 11.44 -9.11 0.64
N ARG A 101 12.34 -9.30 -0.33
CA ARG A 101 12.39 -8.44 -1.53
C ARG A 101 11.30 -8.71 -2.58
N LYS A 102 10.49 -9.76 -2.43
CA LYS A 102 9.62 -10.28 -3.50
C LYS A 102 8.13 -10.31 -3.16
N LEU A 103 7.74 -10.28 -1.89
CA LEU A 103 6.34 -10.30 -1.50
C LEU A 103 5.88 -8.89 -1.15
N SER A 104 4.62 -8.59 -1.48
CA SER A 104 3.98 -7.34 -1.12
C SER A 104 2.51 -7.59 -0.79
N PRO A 105 1.96 -6.97 0.26
CA PRO A 105 0.52 -6.92 0.43
C PRO A 105 -0.16 -6.30 -0.79
N VAL A 106 -1.36 -6.80 -1.12
CA VAL A 106 -2.22 -6.14 -2.11
C VAL A 106 -3.10 -5.12 -1.43
N PHE A 107 -3.25 -3.98 -2.09
CA PHE A 107 -4.20 -2.94 -1.71
C PHE A 107 -5.29 -2.79 -2.77
N ARG A 108 -6.46 -2.31 -2.35
CA ARG A 108 -7.61 -2.05 -3.20
C ARG A 108 -8.05 -0.61 -3.12
N ASP A 109 -8.32 -0.01 -4.28
CA ASP A 109 -8.93 1.32 -4.34
C ASP A 109 -10.42 1.22 -4.07
N GLY A 110 -10.93 1.98 -3.10
CA GLY A 110 -12.36 1.98 -2.78
C GLY A 110 -12.88 0.78 -1.98
N GLY A 111 -11.99 -0.12 -1.52
CA GLY A 111 -12.34 -1.22 -0.63
C GLY A 111 -12.55 -2.55 -1.36
N GLU A 112 -13.40 -3.42 -0.81
CA GLU A 112 -13.68 -4.74 -1.37
C GLU A 112 -14.21 -4.64 -2.82
N GLY A 113 -13.74 -5.52 -3.70
CA GLY A 113 -14.09 -5.50 -5.14
C GLY A 113 -13.40 -4.40 -5.95
N GLY A 114 -12.70 -3.47 -5.30
CA GLY A 114 -11.97 -2.38 -5.95
C GLY A 114 -10.76 -2.80 -6.79
N PRO A 115 -10.27 -1.92 -7.69
CA PRO A 115 -9.04 -2.15 -8.44
C PRO A 115 -7.86 -2.49 -7.54
N VAL A 116 -7.10 -3.53 -7.92
CA VAL A 116 -5.93 -3.98 -7.15
C VAL A 116 -4.67 -3.22 -7.52
N ARG A 117 -3.82 -3.02 -6.52
CA ARG A 117 -2.48 -2.44 -6.64
C ARG A 117 -1.56 -3.09 -5.60
N ALA A 118 -0.26 -3.02 -5.85
CA ALA A 118 0.75 -3.55 -4.92
C ALA A 118 2.02 -2.71 -4.97
N LEU A 119 2.86 -2.85 -3.95
CA LEU A 119 4.08 -2.08 -3.80
C LEU A 119 5.30 -2.99 -3.89
N PRO A 120 5.98 -3.08 -5.05
CA PRO A 120 7.22 -3.85 -5.20
C PRO A 120 8.38 -3.30 -4.37
N GLY A 121 8.21 -2.12 -3.80
CA GLY A 121 9.27 -1.35 -3.18
C GLY A 121 9.66 -0.18 -4.06
N GLY A 122 10.47 0.69 -3.46
CA GLY A 122 10.88 1.95 -4.00
C GLY A 122 9.83 3.06 -3.88
N VAL A 123 10.36 4.28 -3.79
CA VAL A 123 9.59 5.52 -3.71
C VAL A 123 10.04 6.44 -4.82
N ILE A 124 9.06 7.03 -5.51
CA ILE A 124 9.29 8.04 -6.53
C ILE A 124 9.29 9.39 -5.84
N ILE A 125 10.41 10.11 -5.91
CA ILE A 125 10.60 11.41 -5.27
C ILE A 125 10.95 12.42 -6.34
N ARG A 126 10.24 13.56 -6.33
CA ARG A 126 10.64 14.74 -7.09
C ARG A 126 11.22 15.78 -6.15
N LEU A 127 12.48 16.15 -6.36
CA LEU A 127 13.16 17.18 -5.58
C LEU A 127 12.92 18.56 -6.18
N LYS A 128 13.13 19.60 -5.38
CA LYS A 128 13.16 20.97 -5.90
C LYS A 128 14.33 21.16 -6.89
N PRO A 129 14.21 22.05 -7.89
CA PRO A 129 15.21 22.19 -8.95
C PRO A 129 16.63 22.50 -8.46
N GLN A 130 16.75 23.23 -7.35
CA GLN A 130 18.03 23.67 -6.77
C GLN A 130 18.72 22.62 -5.87
N ILE A 131 18.14 21.43 -5.74
CA ILE A 131 18.66 20.37 -4.86
C ILE A 131 19.48 19.41 -5.70
N GLU A 132 20.76 19.26 -5.33
CA GLU A 132 21.65 18.24 -5.89
C GLU A 132 21.27 16.87 -5.31
N ALA A 133 20.81 15.97 -6.18
CA ALA A 133 20.09 14.78 -5.76
C ALA A 133 20.96 13.75 -5.06
N GLU A 134 22.13 13.45 -5.61
CA GLU A 134 23.06 12.45 -5.07
C GLU A 134 23.48 12.80 -3.64
N ASP A 135 23.89 14.05 -3.41
CA ASP A 135 24.31 14.55 -2.10
C ASP A 135 23.15 14.58 -1.10
N TRP A 136 21.97 14.99 -1.57
CA TRP A 136 20.77 15.03 -0.74
C TRP A 136 20.35 13.63 -0.30
N PHE A 137 20.25 12.66 -1.22
CA PHE A 137 19.89 11.28 -0.86
C PHE A 137 20.92 10.65 0.08
N ALA A 138 22.21 10.90 -0.13
CA ALA A 138 23.25 10.43 0.78
C ALA A 138 23.08 11.00 2.20
N THR A 139 22.74 12.28 2.30
CA THR A 139 22.47 12.97 3.58
C THR A 139 21.25 12.40 4.30
N GLU A 140 20.20 12.09 3.56
CA GLU A 140 18.97 11.47 4.09
C GLU A 140 19.12 9.96 4.36
N GLY A 141 20.29 9.37 4.10
CA GLY A 141 20.51 7.92 4.25
C GLY A 141 19.72 7.07 3.25
N LEU A 142 19.32 7.66 2.12
CA LEU A 142 18.52 7.04 1.09
C LEU A 142 19.38 6.53 -0.06
N THR A 143 19.04 5.35 -0.59
CA THR A 143 19.76 4.78 -1.74
C THR A 143 19.06 5.15 -3.05
N LEU A 144 19.70 5.99 -3.85
CA LEU A 144 19.24 6.31 -5.21
C LEU A 144 19.35 5.06 -6.11
N VAL A 145 18.23 4.66 -6.73
CA VAL A 145 18.19 3.53 -7.66
C VAL A 145 18.43 4.00 -9.09
N ARG A 146 17.68 5.01 -9.52
CA ARG A 146 17.78 5.59 -10.87
C ARG A 146 17.03 6.91 -10.98
N THR A 147 17.40 7.71 -11.97
CA THR A 147 16.59 8.84 -12.45
C THR A 147 15.40 8.32 -13.26
N ILE A 148 14.23 8.93 -13.08
CA ILE A 148 13.05 8.65 -13.88
C ILE A 148 12.93 9.75 -14.94
N PRO A 149 12.87 9.41 -16.25
CA PRO A 149 12.79 10.38 -17.34
C PRO A 149 11.36 10.95 -17.50
N VAL A 150 10.75 11.36 -16.38
CA VAL A 150 9.41 11.94 -16.32
C VAL A 150 9.48 13.16 -15.40
N GLY A 151 9.49 14.33 -16.03
CA GLY A 151 9.73 15.60 -15.33
C GLY A 151 11.17 15.78 -14.86
N ASP A 152 11.53 17.00 -14.50
CA ASP A 152 12.86 17.33 -14.00
C ASP A 152 12.99 16.95 -12.51
N ASN A 153 14.19 16.49 -12.12
CA ASN A 153 14.58 16.10 -10.77
C ASN A 153 13.66 15.03 -10.14
N THR A 154 13.27 14.03 -10.92
CA THR A 154 12.47 12.87 -10.46
C THR A 154 13.33 11.62 -10.38
N TYR A 155 13.26 10.93 -9.24
CA TYR A 155 14.13 9.81 -8.91
C TYR A 155 13.33 8.64 -8.32
N LEU A 156 13.83 7.43 -8.56
CA LEU A 156 13.42 6.25 -7.81
C LEU A 156 14.46 5.99 -6.71
N VAL A 157 14.00 5.93 -5.47
CA VAL A 157 14.79 5.60 -4.29
C VAL A 157 14.42 4.21 -3.81
N ALA A 158 15.39 3.46 -3.26
CA ALA A 158 15.16 2.12 -2.75
C ALA A 158 14.32 2.15 -1.48
N SER A 159 13.40 1.19 -1.36
CA SER A 159 12.68 0.93 -0.11
C SER A 159 12.25 -0.54 -0.08
N GLY A 160 11.88 -1.02 1.11
CA GLY A 160 11.17 -2.31 1.23
C GLY A 160 9.82 -2.28 0.50
N PRO A 161 9.30 -3.44 0.06
CA PRO A 161 7.96 -3.55 -0.51
C PRO A 161 6.86 -3.29 0.51
N GLY A 162 5.62 -3.11 0.01
CA GLY A 162 4.44 -2.97 0.86
C GLY A 162 4.44 -1.67 1.68
N LEU A 163 4.10 -1.80 2.96
CA LEU A 163 3.95 -0.67 3.87
C LEU A 163 5.24 0.13 4.08
N ALA A 164 6.41 -0.49 3.93
CA ALA A 164 7.68 0.24 4.02
C ALA A 164 7.81 1.33 2.94
N ALA A 165 7.46 1.01 1.68
CA ALA A 165 7.41 2.00 0.61
C ALA A 165 6.34 3.07 0.83
N LEU A 166 5.17 2.66 1.34
CA LEU A 166 4.07 3.57 1.61
C LEU A 166 4.44 4.61 2.68
N ASN A 167 5.01 4.14 3.79
CA ASN A 167 5.42 4.98 4.91
C ASN A 167 6.53 5.95 4.51
N LEU A 168 7.57 5.46 3.83
CA LEU A 168 8.65 6.32 3.34
C LEU A 168 8.13 7.39 2.38
N ALA A 169 7.21 7.05 1.47
CA ALA A 169 6.64 8.05 0.57
C ALA A 169 5.85 9.13 1.31
N ASN A 170 5.08 8.77 2.34
CA ASN A 170 4.32 9.72 3.14
C ASN A 170 5.24 10.61 3.98
N GLU A 171 6.32 10.07 4.53
CA GLU A 171 7.35 10.84 5.23
C GLU A 171 7.99 11.87 4.28
N MET A 172 8.41 11.44 3.10
CA MET A 172 9.05 12.30 2.10
C MET A 172 8.09 13.35 1.53
N HIS A 173 6.78 13.09 1.49
CA HIS A 173 5.79 14.07 1.05
C HIS A 173 5.79 15.33 1.93
N GLY A 174 6.11 15.20 3.22
CA GLY A 174 6.21 16.33 4.15
C GLY A 174 7.56 17.05 4.14
N HIS A 175 8.54 16.55 3.38
CA HIS A 175 9.90 17.06 3.42
C HIS A 175 10.05 18.38 2.67
N LYS A 176 10.74 19.36 3.27
CA LYS A 176 10.86 20.72 2.74
C LYS A 176 11.52 20.82 1.35
N ASP A 177 12.39 19.87 1.02
CA ASP A 177 13.16 19.85 -0.24
C ASP A 177 12.51 18.99 -1.33
N VAL A 178 11.42 18.30 -0.97
CA VAL A 178 10.64 17.45 -1.85
C VAL A 178 9.45 18.24 -2.40
N VAL A 179 9.24 18.18 -3.72
CA VAL A 179 8.07 18.77 -4.39
C VAL A 179 6.87 17.83 -4.24
N TRP A 180 7.10 16.53 -4.45
CA TRP A 180 6.15 15.47 -4.12
C TRP A 180 6.90 14.13 -4.01
N ALA A 181 6.34 13.22 -3.24
CA ALA A 181 6.77 11.84 -3.16
C ALA A 181 5.55 10.92 -3.23
N GLN A 182 5.71 9.77 -3.87
CA GLN A 182 4.68 8.75 -3.93
C GLN A 182 5.29 7.35 -3.99
N PRO A 183 4.59 6.32 -3.49
CA PRO A 183 5.05 4.95 -3.64
C PRO A 183 5.11 4.54 -5.11
N ASN A 184 6.03 3.64 -5.47
CA ASN A 184 6.06 3.04 -6.80
C ASN A 184 4.93 2.02 -6.99
N TRP A 185 3.72 2.51 -7.25
CA TRP A 185 2.53 1.66 -7.39
C TRP A 185 2.59 0.77 -8.63
N TRP A 186 2.60 -0.54 -8.41
CA TRP A 186 2.22 -1.49 -9.44
C TRP A 186 0.69 -1.62 -9.49
N ARG A 187 0.16 -1.70 -10.71
CA ARG A 187 -1.25 -2.03 -10.99
C ARG A 187 -1.33 -2.96 -12.19
N PRO A 188 -2.33 -3.87 -12.24
CA PRO A 188 -2.63 -4.61 -13.45
C PRO A 188 -2.79 -3.67 -14.64
N ARG A 189 -2.06 -3.95 -15.72
CA ARG A 189 -2.37 -3.35 -17.02
C ARG A 189 -3.36 -4.27 -17.71
N ALA A 190 -4.41 -3.70 -18.29
CA ALA A 190 -5.30 -4.46 -19.15
C ALA A 190 -4.45 -5.17 -20.23
N ARG A 191 -4.74 -6.45 -20.49
CA ARG A 191 -4.18 -7.11 -21.67
C ARG A 191 -4.75 -6.35 -22.87
N ARG A 192 -3.87 -5.77 -23.68
CA ARG A 192 -4.23 -5.16 -24.95
C ARG A 192 -4.38 -6.23 -26.00
#